data_AF-A0A963DSY1-F1
#
_entry.id   AF-A0A963DSY1-F1
#
_cell.length_a   1.000
_cell.length_b   1.000
_cell.length_c   1.000
_cell.angle_alpha   90.00
_cell.angle_beta   90.00
_cell.angle_gamma   90.00
#
_symmetry.space_group_name_H-M   'P 1'
#
loop_
_entity.id
_entity.type
_entity.pdbx_description
1 polymer ?
#
loop_
_entity_poly.entity_id
_entity_poly.type
_entity_poly.pdbx_seq_one_letter_code
_entity_poly.pdbx_strand_id
1 'polypeptide(L)' 'MLEQAEPTDLEFARMAFAVDGFKVRCHPNVDAAMAERLIERGLADLHDGFDEFVPGEAHRCLRPTQYGFDLILGRIDP' A
#
# COMPACT_ATOMS: atom_id res chain seq x y z
N MET A 1 11.31 14.34 23.88
CA MET A 1 10.43 13.46 23.11
C MET A 1 11.31 12.78 22.08
N LEU A 2 11.35 11.45 22.04
CA LEU A 2 12.04 10.75 20.96
C LEU A 2 11.14 10.90 19.72
N GLU A 3 11.62 11.59 18.69
CA GLU A 3 11.01 11.53 17.36
C GLU A 3 11.06 10.06 16.92
N GLN A 4 9.90 9.40 16.86
CA GLN A 4 9.82 8.11 16.20
C GLN A 4 10.02 8.38 14.71
N ALA A 5 11.08 7.82 14.13
CA ALA A 5 11.29 7.88 12.70
C ALA A 5 10.04 7.30 12.01
N GLU A 6 9.52 8.02 11.01
CA GLU A 6 8.41 7.48 10.23
C GLU A 6 8.84 6.17 9.56
N PRO A 7 7.93 5.18 9.46
CA PRO A 7 8.25 3.93 8.77
C PRO A 7 8.72 4.21 7.34
N THR A 8 9.70 3.45 6.88
CA THR A 8 10.18 3.45 5.49
C THR A 8 9.09 2.96 4.54
N ASP A 9 9.26 3.23 3.25
CA ASP A 9 8.31 2.76 2.22
C ASP A 9 8.22 1.24 2.18
N LEU A 10 9.34 0.54 2.40
CA LEU A 10 9.35 -0.92 2.49
C LEU A 10 8.59 -1.44 3.71
N GLU A 11 8.70 -0.77 4.86
CA GLU A 11 7.93 -1.12 6.05
C GLU A 11 6.43 -0.92 5.81
N PHE A 12 6.04 0.20 5.20
CA PHE A 12 4.66 0.46 4.79
C PHE A 12 4.14 -0.60 3.80
N ALA A 13 4.91 -0.90 2.77
CA ALA A 13 4.57 -1.91 1.77
C ALA A 13 4.36 -3.28 2.42
N ARG A 14 5.21 -3.67 3.39
CA ARG A 14 5.08 -4.95 4.13
C ARG A 14 3.87 -4.99 5.06
N MET A 15 3.47 -3.85 5.63
CA MET A 15 2.26 -3.74 6.44
C MET A 15 0.99 -3.80 5.59
N ALA A 16 1.04 -3.24 4.38
CA ALA A 16 -0.13 -3.05 3.54
C ALA A 16 -0.34 -4.14 2.48
N PHE A 17 0.69 -4.83 2.02
CA PHE A 17 0.58 -5.77 0.91
C PHE A 17 0.81 -7.23 1.32
N ALA A 18 0.03 -8.13 0.74
CA ALA A 18 0.22 -9.56 0.77
C ALA A 18 0.68 -10.05 -0.61
N VAL A 19 1.74 -10.86 -0.62
CA VAL A 19 2.30 -11.49 -1.82
C VAL A 19 1.87 -12.95 -1.89
N ASP A 20 1.20 -13.33 -2.98
CA ASP A 20 0.74 -14.70 -3.26
C ASP A 20 1.21 -15.11 -4.66
N GLY A 21 2.39 -15.75 -4.72
CA GLY A 21 3.08 -16.04 -5.97
C GLY A 21 3.43 -14.76 -6.73
N PHE A 22 2.80 -14.57 -7.89
CA PHE A 22 2.99 -13.37 -8.72
C PHE A 22 1.96 -12.27 -8.47
N LYS A 23 1.03 -12.47 -7.53
CA LYS A 23 -0.03 -11.51 -7.23
C LYS A 23 0.32 -10.74 -5.96
N VAL A 24 0.26 -9.42 -6.03
CA VAL A 24 0.34 -8.53 -4.87
C VAL A 24 -1.06 -7.93 -4.66
N ARG A 25 -1.57 -8.01 -3.43
CA ARG A 25 -2.87 -7.46 -3.05
C ARG A 25 -2.76 -6.68 -1.75
N CYS A 26 -3.63 -5.70 -1.55
CA CYS A 26 -3.74 -5.01 -0.27
C CYS A 26 -4.31 -5.93 0.82
N HIS A 27 -3.78 -5.82 2.04
CA HIS A 27 -4.23 -6.57 3.20
C HIS A 27 -5.63 -6.06 3.62
N PRO A 28 -6.54 -6.94 4.08
CA PRO A 28 -7.86 -6.51 4.57
C PRO A 28 -7.83 -5.56 5.79
N ASN A 29 -6.65 -5.37 6.41
CA ASN A 29 -6.46 -4.46 7.53
C ASN A 29 -6.10 -3.04 7.09
N VAL A 30 -5.94 -2.80 5.78
CA VAL A 30 -5.72 -1.45 5.25
C VAL A 30 -7.03 -0.68 5.39
N ASP A 31 -7.04 0.23 6.35
CA ASP A 31 -8.10 1.22 6.56
C ASP A 31 -7.90 2.45 5.66
N ALA A 32 -8.82 3.42 5.75
CA ALA A 32 -8.75 4.63 4.94
C ALA A 32 -7.47 5.45 5.20
N ALA A 33 -7.03 5.56 6.45
CA ALA A 33 -5.83 6.34 6.80
C ALA A 33 -4.55 5.70 6.25
N MET A 34 -4.43 4.36 6.33
CA MET A 34 -3.34 3.64 5.71
C MET A 34 -3.42 3.71 4.18
N ALA A 35 -4.62 3.64 3.61
CA ALA A 35 -4.84 3.75 2.17
C ALA A 35 -4.38 5.11 1.62
N GLU A 36 -4.76 6.20 2.28
CA GLU A 36 -4.32 7.56 1.94
C GLU A 36 -2.79 7.65 1.94
N ARG A 37 -2.13 7.14 2.99
CA ARG A 37 -0.66 7.13 3.09
C ARG A 37 0.02 6.31 2.00
N LEU A 38 -0.57 5.18 1.58
CA LEU A 38 -0.04 4.40 0.46
C LEU A 38 -0.09 5.18 -0.85
N ILE A 39 -1.15 5.97 -1.07
CA ILE A 39 -1.28 6.84 -2.24
C ILE A 39 -0.30 8.00 -2.17
N GLU A 40 -0.20 8.69 -1.03
CA GLU A 40 0.73 9.81 -0.84
C GLU A 40 2.19 9.41 -1.09
N ARG A 41 2.55 8.16 -0.74
CA ARG A 41 3.89 7.60 -0.96
C ARG A 41 4.07 6.96 -2.34
N GLY A 42 3.05 6.96 -3.18
CA GLY A 42 3.09 6.34 -4.51
C GLY A 42 3.23 4.82 -4.48
N LEU A 43 2.88 4.16 -3.37
CA LEU A 43 2.92 2.71 -3.20
C LEU A 43 1.67 2.02 -3.76
N ALA A 44 0.52 2.70 -3.71
CA ALA A 44 -0.73 2.25 -4.30
C ALA A 44 -1.45 3.40 -5.01
N ASP A 45 -2.31 3.06 -5.95
CA ASP A 45 -3.26 3.98 -6.58
C ASP A 45 -4.68 3.50 -6.34
N LEU A 46 -5.64 4.42 -6.46
CA LEU A 46 -7.05 4.05 -6.57
C LEU A 46 -7.25 3.21 -7.83
N HIS A 47 -7.96 2.10 -7.71
CA HIS A 47 -8.30 1.24 -8.82
C HIS A 47 -9.30 1.96 -9.75
N ASP A 48 -9.15 1.84 -11.07
CA ASP A 48 -9.93 2.55 -12.10
C ASP A 48 -11.46 2.36 -12.04
N GLY A 49 -11.95 1.49 -11.14
CA GLY A 49 -13.39 1.21 -10.94
C GLY A 49 -13.98 1.96 -9.74
N PHE A 50 -13.19 2.79 -9.07
CA PHE A 50 -13.58 3.56 -7.89
C PHE A 50 -13.14 5.01 -8.09
N ASP A 51 -14.00 5.94 -7.71
CA ASP A 51 -13.68 7.37 -7.65
C ASP A 51 -13.25 7.80 -6.23
N GLU A 52 -13.66 7.02 -5.21
CA GLU A 52 -13.36 7.25 -3.80
C GLU A 52 -13.27 5.92 -3.02
N PHE A 53 -12.77 5.97 -1.78
CA PHE A 53 -12.72 4.80 -0.90
C PHE A 53 -14.10 4.38 -0.42
N VAL A 54 -14.38 3.09 -0.48
CA VAL A 54 -15.57 2.50 0.14
C VAL A 54 -15.34 2.37 1.66
N PRO A 55 -16.24 2.90 2.51
CA PRO A 55 -16.11 2.80 3.96
C PRO A 55 -15.96 1.35 4.42
N GLY A 56 -14.88 1.06 5.15
CA GLY A 56 -14.57 -0.29 5.66
C GLY A 56 -13.96 -1.25 4.63
N GLU A 57 -13.84 -0.87 3.37
CA GLU A 57 -13.31 -1.70 2.29
C GLU A 57 -12.17 -1.02 1.49
N ALA A 58 -11.45 -0.07 2.10
CA ALA A 58 -10.40 0.72 1.44
C ALA A 58 -9.36 -0.16 0.70
N HIS A 59 -8.97 -1.29 1.28
CA HIS A 59 -8.09 -2.28 0.66
C HIS A 59 -8.57 -2.81 -0.71
N ARG A 60 -9.89 -2.83 -0.98
CA ARG A 60 -10.46 -3.29 -2.25
C ARG A 60 -10.45 -2.20 -3.33
N CYS A 61 -10.37 -0.94 -2.91
CA CYS A 61 -10.32 0.23 -3.78
C CYS A 61 -8.90 0.52 -4.28
N LEU A 62 -7.89 -0.18 -3.76
CA LEU A 62 -6.49 0.07 -4.07
C LEU A 62 -5.88 -0.99 -5.01
N ARG A 63 -4.98 -0.54 -5.88
CA ARG A 63 -4.04 -1.40 -6.60
C ARG A 63 -2.61 -0.95 -6.27
N PRO A 64 -1.64 -1.86 -6.09
CA PRO A 64 -0.23 -1.48 -5.99
C PRO A 64 0.22 -0.75 -7.27
N THR A 65 1.03 0.30 -7.12
CA THR A 65 1.73 0.90 -8.26
C THR A 65 2.87 -0.01 -8.73
N GLN A 66 3.51 0.29 -9.86
CA GLN A 66 4.73 -0.42 -10.27
C GLN A 66 5.84 -0.29 -9.22
N TYR A 67 5.98 0.90 -8.62
CA TYR A 67 6.95 1.15 -7.55
C TYR A 67 6.66 0.28 -6.32
N GLY A 68 5.42 0.31 -5.79
CA GLY A 68 5.05 -0.50 -4.64
C GLY A 68 5.14 -2.01 -4.91
N PHE A 69 4.83 -2.44 -6.13
CA PHE A 69 4.96 -3.83 -6.57
C PHE A 69 6.42 -4.29 -6.62
N ASP A 70 7.31 -3.51 -7.24
CA ASP A 70 8.73 -3.87 -7.33
C ASP A 70 9.42 -3.80 -5.97
N LEU A 71 9.03 -2.83 -5.12
CA LEU A 71 9.54 -2.69 -3.76
C LEU A 71 9.19 -3.90 -2.89
N ILE A 72 7.92 -4.33 -2.87
CA ILE A 72 7.50 -5.48 -2.03
C ILE A 72 8.09 -6.81 -2.52
N LEU A 73 8.38 -6.92 -3.82
CA LEU A 73 9.06 -8.07 -4.40
C LEU A 73 10.59 -8.03 -4.24
N GLY A 74 11.15 -6.94 -3.68
CA GLY A 74 12.59 -6.79 -3.50
C GLY A 74 13.38 -6.67 -4.81
N ARG A 75 12.75 -6.10 -5.85
CA ARG A 75 13.38 -5.85 -7.16
C ARG A 75 14.13 -4.52 -7.23
N ILE A 76 13.86 -3.63 -6.29
CA ILE A 76 14.49 -2.33 -6.12
C ILE A 76 14.88 -2.15 -4.65
N ASP A 77 15.91 -1.35 -4.41
CA ASP A 77 16.35 -1.00 -3.06
C ASP A 77 15.49 0.11 -2.47
N PRO A 78 15.14 0.03 -1.17
CA PRO A 78 14.28 0.98 -0.47
C PRO A 78 14.91 2.34 -0.18
#